data_AF-A0A951UJT6-F1
#
_entry.id   AF-A0A951UJT6-F1
#
_cell.length_a   1.000
_cell.length_b   1.000
_cell.length_c   1.000
_cell.angle_alpha   90.00
_cell.angle_beta   90.00
_cell.angle_gamma   90.00
#
_symmetry.space_group_name_H-M   'P 1'
#
loop_
_entity.id
_entity.type
_entity.pdbx_description
1 polymer ?
#
loop_
_entity_poly.entity_id
_entity_poly.type
_entity_poly.pdbx_seq_one_letter_code
_entity_poly.pdbx_strand_id
1 'polypeptide(L)'
;MSKLTQAHNQSLRRSIKILTQQNSQLMIATLDVNSLYRDAMANPAAFGFTNVISSCLSGSGICSNPDDFLFWDGIHPTTAAHRIIGETAFSTIQEAGMINSSSILVPETTSEVLRLA
;
A
#
# COMPACT_ATOMS: atom_id res chain seq x y z
N MET A 1 -0.47 -7.97 14.31
CA MET A 1 0.91 -7.53 13.96
C MET A 1 1.89 -7.95 15.05
N SER A 2 3.09 -8.42 14.70
CA SER A 2 4.08 -8.93 15.67
C SER A 2 4.63 -7.82 16.59
N LYS A 3 5.16 -8.20 17.77
CA LYS A 3 5.87 -7.25 18.66
C LYS A 3 7.10 -6.64 17.98
N LEU A 4 7.80 -7.41 17.16
CA LEU A 4 8.97 -6.95 16.41
C LEU A 4 8.60 -5.82 15.44
N THR A 5 7.55 -6.02 14.64
CA THR A 5 7.08 -5.01 13.69
C THR A 5 6.60 -3.75 14.40
N GLN A 6 5.92 -3.87 15.55
CA GLN A 6 5.51 -2.72 16.35
C GLN A 6 6.72 -1.92 16.85
N ALA A 7 7.72 -2.60 17.41
CA ALA A 7 8.94 -1.96 17.89
C ALA A 7 9.71 -1.26 16.75
N HIS A 8 9.84 -1.91 15.60
CA HIS A 8 10.46 -1.34 14.41
C HIS A 8 9.72 -0.06 13.97
N ASN A 9 8.40 -0.12 13.77
CA ASN A 9 7.60 1.01 13.31
C ASN A 9 7.61 2.18 14.31
N GLN A 10 7.66 1.91 15.63
CA GLN A 10 7.82 2.96 16.64
C GLN A 10 9.21 3.60 16.58
N SER A 11 10.26 2.80 16.41
CA SER A 11 11.63 3.31 16.29
C SER A 11 11.81 4.15 15.04
N LEU A 12 11.30 3.68 13.89
CA LEU A 12 11.35 4.40 12.63
C LEU A 12 10.68 5.78 12.73
N ARG A 13 9.47 5.85 13.30
CA ARG A 13 8.77 7.13 13.52
C ARG A 13 9.59 8.10 14.40
N ARG A 14 10.25 7.59 15.44
CA ARG A 14 11.13 8.41 16.29
C ARG A 14 12.35 8.93 15.52
N SER A 15 13.01 8.07 14.75
CA SER A 15 14.18 8.45 13.94
C SER A 15 13.83 9.50 12.89
N ILE A 16 12.72 9.35 12.18
CA ILE A 16 12.25 10.33 11.18
C ILE A 16 11.93 11.68 11.85
N LYS A 17 11.29 11.66 13.03
CA LYS A 17 11.02 12.88 13.80
C LYS A 17 12.31 13.61 14.19
N ILE A 18 13.34 12.89 14.62
CA ILE A 18 14.64 13.48 14.96
C ILE A 18 15.30 14.08 13.72
N LEU A 19 15.33 13.34 12.61
CA LEU A 19 15.96 13.80 11.35
C LEU A 19 15.31 15.08 10.82
N THR A 20 13.99 15.16 10.84
CA THR A 20 13.23 16.35 10.39
C THR A 20 13.40 17.54 11.33
N GLN A 21 13.54 17.31 12.64
CA GLN A 21 13.86 18.37 13.61
C GLN A 21 15.29 18.90 13.44
N GLN A 22 16.23 18.05 13.04
CA GLN A 22 17.63 18.43 12.85
C GLN A 22 17.90 19.08 11.49
N ASN A 23 17.06 18.81 10.48
CA ASN A 23 17.25 19.30 9.12
C ASN A 23 15.92 19.80 8.55
N SER A 24 15.65 21.11 8.70
CA SER A 24 14.41 21.74 8.23
C SER A 24 14.25 21.78 6.70
N GLN A 25 15.29 21.44 5.94
CA GLN A 25 15.24 21.32 4.48
C GLN A 25 14.75 19.95 4.01
N LEU A 26 14.71 18.94 4.89
CA LEU A 26 14.22 17.61 4.52
C LEU A 26 12.70 17.59 4.47
N MET A 27 12.17 17.18 3.32
CA MET A 27 10.77 16.81 3.17
C MET A 27 10.66 15.29 3.26
N ILE A 28 10.00 14.78 4.30
CA ILE A 28 9.75 13.33 4.47
C ILE A 28 8.26 13.09 4.62
N ALA A 29 7.66 12.36 3.68
CA ALA A 29 6.31 11.84 3.79
C ALA A 29 6.36 10.42 4.36
N THR A 30 5.46 10.09 5.29
CA THR A 30 5.42 8.76 5.91
C THR A 30 4.13 8.04 5.54
N LEU A 31 4.24 6.88 4.92
CA LEU A 31 3.12 5.98 4.65
C LEU A 31 3.02 4.90 5.73
N ASP A 32 1.90 4.86 6.46
CA ASP A 32 1.64 3.80 7.45
C ASP A 32 1.02 2.55 6.80
N VAL A 33 1.85 1.82 6.05
CA VAL A 33 1.46 0.56 5.39
C VAL A 33 0.88 -0.44 6.39
N ASN A 34 1.39 -0.46 7.63
CA ASN A 34 0.89 -1.36 8.66
C ASN A 34 -0.55 -1.04 9.06
N SER A 35 -0.95 0.23 9.09
CA SER A 35 -2.36 0.62 9.29
C SER A 35 -3.22 0.29 8.08
N LEU A 36 -2.72 0.57 6.87
CA LEU A 36 -3.41 0.21 5.62
C LEU A 36 -3.76 -1.29 5.53
N TYR A 37 -2.82 -2.18 5.88
CA TYR A 37 -3.09 -3.61 5.93
C TYR A 37 -4.12 -4.00 7.00
N ARG A 38 -4.06 -3.37 8.19
CA ARG A 38 -5.07 -3.66 9.24
C ARG A 38 -6.46 -3.25 8.78
N ASP A 39 -6.58 -2.12 8.11
CA ASP A 39 -7.87 -1.61 7.62
C ASP A 39 -8.40 -2.50 6.49
N ALA A 40 -7.54 -2.92 5.56
CA ALA A 40 -7.89 -3.86 4.50
C ALA A 40 -8.31 -5.23 5.04
N MET A 41 -7.65 -5.72 6.10
CA MET A 41 -8.05 -6.98 6.74
C MET A 41 -9.35 -6.84 7.55
N ALA A 42 -9.59 -5.69 8.19
CA ALA A 42 -10.79 -5.45 8.98
C ALA A 42 -12.03 -5.18 8.11
N ASN A 43 -11.86 -4.51 6.97
CA ASN A 43 -12.94 -4.07 6.09
C ASN A 43 -12.63 -4.43 4.62
N PRO A 44 -12.47 -5.72 4.27
CA PRO A 44 -11.93 -6.15 2.98
C PRO A 44 -12.73 -5.64 1.77
N ALA A 45 -14.06 -5.60 1.88
CA ALA A 45 -14.93 -5.10 0.82
C ALA A 45 -14.69 -3.62 0.49
N ALA A 46 -14.28 -2.79 1.46
CA ALA A 46 -13.95 -1.38 1.21
C ALA A 46 -12.69 -1.21 0.34
N PHE A 47 -11.87 -2.26 0.25
CA PHE A 47 -10.65 -2.33 -0.55
C PHE A 47 -10.80 -3.21 -1.79
N GLY A 48 -12.01 -3.71 -2.07
CA GLY A 48 -12.28 -4.59 -3.20
C GLY A 48 -11.85 -6.06 -3.01
N PHE A 49 -11.50 -6.47 -1.79
CA PHE A 49 -11.11 -7.85 -1.50
C PHE A 49 -12.27 -8.67 -0.95
N THR A 50 -12.29 -9.95 -1.30
CA THR A 50 -13.15 -10.97 -0.68
C THR A 50 -12.34 -11.96 0.18
N ASN A 51 -11.03 -12.07 -0.05
CA ASN A 51 -10.15 -12.92 0.75
C ASN A 51 -8.90 -12.16 1.23
N VAL A 52 -8.73 -12.09 2.55
CA VAL A 52 -7.59 -11.42 3.21
C VAL A 52 -6.82 -12.35 4.15
N ILE A 53 -7.10 -13.65 4.07
CA ILE A 53 -6.54 -14.67 4.98
C ILE A 53 -5.70 -15.67 4.21
N SER A 54 -6.21 -16.20 3.10
CA SER A 54 -5.53 -17.19 2.26
C SER A 54 -4.78 -16.50 1.13
N SER A 55 -3.77 -17.19 0.60
CA SER A 55 -3.06 -16.77 -0.61
C SER A 55 -3.76 -17.21 -1.89
N CYS A 56 -3.66 -16.40 -2.95
CA CYS A 56 -4.14 -16.79 -4.28
C CYS A 56 -3.27 -17.92 -4.89
N LEU A 57 -1.95 -17.83 -4.76
CA LEU A 57 -0.98 -18.87 -5.12
C LEU A 57 -0.85 -19.85 -3.95
N SER A 58 -1.16 -21.12 -4.21
CA SER A 58 -1.15 -22.19 -3.21
C SER A 58 -0.69 -23.52 -3.82
N GLY A 59 -0.58 -24.58 -3.00
CA GLY A 59 -0.25 -25.93 -3.48
C GLY A 59 -1.27 -26.51 -4.48
N SER A 60 -2.49 -25.98 -4.51
CA SER A 60 -3.53 -26.32 -5.47
C SER A 60 -3.50 -25.50 -6.76
N GLY A 61 -2.53 -24.59 -6.93
CA GLY A 61 -2.40 -23.71 -8.08
C GLY A 61 -2.75 -22.26 -7.78
N ILE A 62 -3.06 -21.49 -8.83
CA ILE A 62 -3.45 -20.08 -8.77
C ILE A 62 -4.98 -20.00 -8.67
N CYS A 63 -5.48 -19.13 -7.80
CA CYS A 63 -6.91 -18.84 -7.66
C CYS A 63 -7.51 -18.25 -8.95
N SER A 64 -8.83 -18.37 -9.12
CA SER A 64 -9.51 -17.93 -10.37
C SER A 64 -9.46 -16.42 -10.60
N ASN A 65 -9.43 -15.61 -9.55
CA ASN A 65 -9.35 -14.15 -9.64
C ASN A 65 -8.39 -13.58 -8.58
N PRO A 66 -7.12 -13.32 -8.94
CA PRO A 66 -6.14 -12.75 -8.02
C PRO A 66 -6.50 -11.36 -7.48
N ASP A 67 -7.33 -10.59 -8.18
CA ASP A 67 -7.70 -9.22 -7.75
C ASP A 67 -8.62 -9.21 -6.53
N ASP A 68 -9.32 -10.32 -6.25
CA ASP A 68 -10.18 -10.47 -5.07
C ASP A 68 -9.41 -10.79 -3.79
N PHE A 69 -8.10 -11.03 -3.89
CA PHE A 69 -7.23 -11.48 -2.80
C PHE A 69 -6.28 -10.37 -2.37
N LEU A 70 -6.09 -10.20 -1.06
CA LEU A 70 -5.03 -9.32 -0.52
C LEU A 70 -3.64 -9.92 -0.73
N PHE A 71 -3.50 -11.24 -0.58
CA PHE A 71 -2.21 -11.95 -0.59
C PHE A 71 -2.04 -12.81 -1.85
N TRP A 72 -0.92 -12.61 -2.54
CA TRP A 72 -0.48 -13.47 -3.63
C TRP A 72 0.01 -14.80 -3.09
N ASP A 73 0.93 -14.79 -2.13
CA ASP A 73 1.44 -15.99 -1.44
C ASP A 73 1.38 -15.79 0.09
N GLY A 74 2.15 -16.54 0.87
CA GLY A 74 2.14 -16.46 2.33
C GLY A 74 2.60 -15.11 2.92
N ILE A 75 3.23 -14.23 2.14
CA ILE A 75 3.76 -12.95 2.62
C ILE A 75 3.60 -11.78 1.64
N HIS A 76 3.54 -12.03 0.33
CA HIS A 76 3.50 -10.98 -0.68
C HIS A 76 2.05 -10.61 -1.05
N PRO A 77 1.74 -9.31 -1.26
CA PRO A 77 0.42 -8.88 -1.73
C PRO A 77 0.20 -9.18 -3.22
N THR A 78 -1.07 -9.17 -3.63
CA THR A 78 -1.46 -9.25 -5.05
C THR A 78 -1.21 -7.93 -5.79
N THR A 79 -1.36 -7.94 -7.11
CA THR A 79 -1.29 -6.72 -7.93
C THR A 79 -2.35 -5.69 -7.52
N ALA A 80 -3.57 -6.13 -7.20
CA ALA A 80 -4.64 -5.28 -6.70
C ALA A 80 -4.27 -4.61 -5.37
N ALA A 81 -3.68 -5.35 -4.44
CA ALA A 81 -3.18 -4.80 -3.19
C ALA A 81 -1.98 -3.85 -3.38
N HIS A 82 -1.07 -4.16 -4.30
CA HIS A 82 0.01 -3.25 -4.68
C HIS A 82 -0.50 -1.94 -5.29
N ARG A 83 -1.55 -1.99 -6.12
CA ARG A 83 -2.19 -0.79 -6.69
C ARG A 83 -2.68 0.15 -5.58
N ILE A 84 -3.39 -0.38 -4.58
CA ILE A 84 -3.88 0.41 -3.44
C ILE A 84 -2.71 1.03 -2.65
N ILE A 85 -1.64 0.26 -2.39
CA ILE A 85 -0.44 0.78 -1.71
C ILE A 85 0.18 1.94 -2.53
N GLY A 86 0.29 1.78 -3.85
CA GLY A 86 0.83 2.79 -4.75
C GLY A 86 -0.01 4.07 -4.78
N GLU A 87 -1.34 3.94 -4.92
CA GLU A 87 -2.28 5.06 -4.87
C GLU A 87 -2.23 5.79 -3.52
N THR A 88 -2.13 5.04 -2.42
CA THR A 88 -2.03 5.62 -1.07
C THR A 88 -0.70 6.35 -0.89
N ALA A 89 0.41 5.79 -1.37
CA ALA A 89 1.72 6.44 -1.37
C ALA A 89 1.70 7.74 -2.18
N PHE A 90 1.07 7.71 -3.35
CA PHE A 90 0.92 8.87 -4.22
C PHE A 90 0.07 9.97 -3.55
N SER A 91 -1.07 9.62 -2.94
CA SER A 91 -1.87 10.57 -2.14
C SER A 91 -1.06 11.15 -0.97
N THR A 92 -0.30 10.32 -0.27
CA THR A 92 0.54 10.74 0.87
C THR A 92 1.58 11.80 0.46
N ILE A 93 2.18 11.67 -0.73
CA ILE A 93 3.15 12.64 -1.26
C ILE A 93 2.46 13.94 -1.70
N GLN A 94 1.26 13.85 -2.29
CA GLN A 94 0.44 15.02 -2.63
C GLN A 94 0.01 15.81 -1.38
N GLU A 95 -0.53 15.12 -0.38
CA GLU A 95 -0.99 15.70 0.89
C GLU A 95 0.18 16.34 1.67
N ALA A 96 1.38 15.79 1.55
CA ALA A 96 2.60 16.38 2.08
C ALA A 96 3.12 17.60 1.30
N GLY A 97 2.44 18.01 0.22
CA GLY A 97 2.80 19.15 -0.61
C GLY A 97 4.11 18.97 -1.39
N MET A 98 4.54 17.72 -1.61
CA MET A 98 5.81 17.42 -2.28
C MET A 98 5.70 17.42 -3.81
N ILE A 99 4.48 17.23 -4.33
CA ILE A 99 4.17 17.30 -5.76
C ILE A 99 2.95 18.19 -5.95
N ASN A 100 2.93 18.97 -7.04
CA ASN A 100 1.81 19.84 -7.36
C ASN A 100 0.74 19.04 -8.13
N SER A 101 -0.52 19.16 -7.70
CA SER A 101 -1.68 18.52 -8.35
C SER A 101 -1.89 18.95 -9.82
N SER A 102 -1.26 20.05 -10.25
CA SER A 102 -1.43 20.62 -11.60
C SER A 102 -0.47 20.08 -12.66
N SER A 103 0.51 19.24 -12.30
CA SER A 103 1.54 18.73 -13.23
C SER A 103 1.38 17.26 -13.60
N ILE A 104 0.26 16.62 -13.26
CA ILE A 104 0.07 15.19 -13.49
C ILE A 104 -1.12 14.98 -14.43
N LEU A 105 -0.80 14.59 -15.67
CA LEU A 105 -1.72 13.87 -16.52
C LEU A 105 -2.09 12.60 -15.76
N VAL A 106 -3.22 12.64 -15.05
CA VAL A 106 -3.94 11.41 -14.71
C VAL A 106 -4.21 10.75 -16.07
N PRO A 107 -3.68 9.56 -16.38
CA PRO A 107 -4.19 8.84 -17.54
C PRO A 107 -5.67 8.64 -17.27
N GLU A 108 -6.50 9.32 -18.06
CA GLU A 108 -7.93 9.08 -18.06
C GLU A 108 -8.14 7.58 -18.29
N THR A 109 -8.78 6.97 -17.30
CA THR A 109 -9.41 5.65 -17.38
C THR A 109 -8.49 4.43 -17.36
N THR A 110 -8.87 3.56 -16.43
CA THR A 110 -8.59 2.14 -16.24
C THR A 110 -8.87 1.23 -17.45
N SER A 111 -8.80 1.73 -18.70
CA SER A 111 -9.15 0.94 -19.90
C SER A 111 -7.96 0.39 -20.70
N GLU A 112 -6.72 0.84 -20.49
CA GLU A 112 -5.59 0.41 -21.35
C GLU A 112 -4.68 -0.66 -20.74
N VAL A 113 -4.72 -0.90 -19.42
CA VAL A 113 -3.92 -1.98 -18.81
C VAL A 113 -4.54 -3.37 -19.07
N LEU A 114 -5.81 -3.43 -19.50
CA LEU A 114 -6.51 -4.68 -19.81
C LEU A 114 -6.28 -5.22 -21.24
N ARG A 115 -5.35 -4.65 -22.03
CA ARG A 115 -5.09 -5.08 -23.42
C ARG A 115 -3.75 -5.80 -23.64
N LEU A 116 -3.03 -6.13 -22.57
CA LEU A 116 -1.79 -6.93 -22.67
C LEU A 116 -1.77 -8.06 -21.62
N ALA A 117 -2.86 -8.82 -21.56
CA ALA A 117 -2.89 -10.19 -21.03
C ALA A 117 -3.59 -11.09 -22.04
#